data_AF-A0A8B3CFD9-F1
#
_entry.id   AF-A0A8B3CFD9-F1
#
_cell.length_a   1.000
_cell.length_b   1.000
_cell.length_c   1.000
_cell.angle_alpha   90.00
_cell.angle_beta   90.00
_cell.angle_gamma   90.00
#
_symmetry.space_group_name_H-M   'P 1'
#
loop_
_entity.id
_entity.type
_entity.pdbx_description
1 polymer ?
#
loop_
_entity_poly.entity_id
_entity_poly.type
_entity_poly.pdbx_seq_one_letter_code
_entity_poly.pdbx_strand_id
1 'polypeptide(L)'
;MLKHYGVDYKTTFGLAYKCIKRHLEAGRPIIVGVDRKLGLNSNEGTTDHWILVTGRGYDDRQKMYYFTYIETGTDFVDKGCNNSTNRLYYEIEKVVLFNPSANDNKSCYTVSQVRPNDGKNLEETISQPTKP
;
A
#
# COMPACT_ATOMS: atom_id res chain seq x y z
N MET A 1 3.52 -18.91 -9.45
CA MET A 1 2.09 -18.67 -9.12
C MET A 1 2.05 -17.98 -7.77
N LEU A 2 1.46 -16.79 -7.67
CA LEU A 2 1.33 -16.04 -6.40
C LEU A 2 0.53 -16.88 -5.41
N LYS A 3 1.17 -17.37 -4.34
CA LYS A 3 0.61 -18.36 -3.39
C LYS A 3 -0.59 -17.86 -2.57
N HIS A 4 -0.99 -16.59 -2.71
CA HIS A 4 -2.04 -15.95 -1.90
C HIS A 4 -3.27 -15.52 -2.71
N TYR A 5 -3.36 -15.86 -3.99
CA TYR A 5 -4.61 -15.72 -4.73
C TYR A 5 -5.62 -16.77 -4.21
N GLY A 6 -6.63 -16.34 -3.43
CA GLY A 6 -7.71 -17.20 -2.94
C GLY A 6 -7.90 -17.28 -1.42
N VAL A 7 -7.18 -16.50 -0.62
CA VAL A 7 -7.41 -16.35 0.83
C VAL A 7 -8.44 -15.25 1.07
N ASP A 8 -9.24 -15.34 2.14
CA ASP A 8 -10.25 -14.30 2.43
C ASP A 8 -9.60 -12.90 2.60
N TYR A 9 -10.39 -11.88 2.30
CA TYR A 9 -9.93 -10.49 2.23
C TYR A 9 -9.33 -9.99 3.55
N LYS A 10 -9.89 -10.39 4.71
CA LYS A 10 -9.42 -9.96 6.03
C LYS A 10 -8.08 -10.58 6.38
N THR A 11 -7.89 -11.87 6.08
CA THR A 11 -6.62 -12.55 6.29
C THR A 11 -5.52 -11.92 5.46
N THR A 12 -5.81 -11.65 4.18
CA THR A 12 -4.84 -11.08 3.23
C THR A 12 -4.45 -9.65 3.58
N PHE A 13 -5.41 -8.82 3.98
CA PHE A 13 -5.15 -7.49 4.54
C PHE A 13 -4.31 -7.57 5.82
N GLY A 14 -4.68 -8.48 6.75
CA GLY A 14 -3.97 -8.63 8.01
C GLY A 14 -2.51 -9.03 7.83
N LEU A 15 -2.22 -9.90 6.86
CA LEU A 15 -0.85 -10.27 6.48
C LEU A 15 -0.09 -9.06 5.92
N ALA A 16 -0.68 -8.31 4.99
CA ALA A 16 -0.06 -7.11 4.43
C ALA A 16 0.23 -6.05 5.51
N TYR A 17 -0.74 -5.76 6.38
CA TYR A 17 -0.58 -4.81 7.47
C TYR A 17 0.54 -5.24 8.43
N LYS A 18 0.56 -6.51 8.85
CA LYS A 18 1.62 -7.07 9.70
C LYS A 18 2.99 -7.01 9.03
N CYS A 19 3.05 -7.29 7.73
CA CYS A 19 4.28 -7.23 6.96
C CYS A 19 4.81 -5.79 6.88
N ILE A 20 3.99 -4.81 6.53
CA ILE A 20 4.42 -3.41 6.52
C ILE A 20 4.93 -3.00 7.91
N LYS A 21 4.17 -3.31 8.97
CA LYS A 21 4.57 -2.98 10.35
C LYS A 21 5.91 -3.60 10.74
N ARG A 22 6.14 -4.90 10.49
CA ARG A 22 7.38 -5.58 10.89
C ARG A 22 8.63 -5.02 10.20
N HIS A 23 8.47 -4.44 9.01
CA HIS A 23 9.55 -3.76 8.30
C HIS A 23 9.83 -2.39 8.89
N LEU A 24 8.78 -1.59 9.11
CA LEU A 24 8.92 -0.26 9.74
C LEU A 24 9.47 -0.35 11.17
N GLU A 25 9.01 -1.31 11.97
CA GLU A 25 9.51 -1.56 13.34
C GLU A 25 10.99 -1.95 13.36
N ALA A 26 11.52 -2.46 12.25
CA ALA A 26 12.93 -2.79 12.10
C ALA A 26 13.73 -1.74 11.32
N GLY A 27 13.18 -0.53 11.14
CA GLY A 27 13.85 0.58 10.48
C GLY A 27 14.03 0.40 8.96
N ARG A 28 13.22 -0.44 8.32
CA ARG A 28 13.30 -0.73 6.88
C ARG A 28 12.08 -0.20 6.14
N PRO A 29 12.26 0.66 5.12
CA PRO A 29 11.23 0.95 4.14
C PRO A 29 10.82 -0.31 3.37
N ILE A 30 9.57 -0.39 2.93
CA ILE A 30 9.02 -1.57 2.24
C ILE A 30 8.32 -1.18 0.94
N ILE A 31 8.49 -2.04 -0.08
CA ILE A 31 7.90 -1.86 -1.40
C ILE A 31 6.43 -2.29 -1.36
N VAL A 32 5.55 -1.39 -1.80
CA VAL A 32 4.10 -1.62 -1.85
C VAL A 32 3.59 -1.28 -3.24
N GLY A 33 2.88 -2.22 -3.84
CA GLY A 33 2.17 -2.03 -5.10
C GLY A 33 0.78 -1.46 -4.81
N VAL A 34 0.39 -0.47 -5.59
CA VAL A 34 -0.94 0.13 -5.54
C VAL A 34 -1.61 0.03 -6.91
N ASP A 35 -2.92 0.13 -6.91
CA ASP A 35 -3.75 0.30 -8.09
C ASP A 35 -4.23 1.75 -8.15
N ARG A 36 -3.90 2.50 -9.22
CA ARG A 36 -4.32 3.89 -9.43
C ARG A 36 -5.75 4.02 -9.96
N LYS A 37 -6.30 2.95 -10.55
CA LYS A 37 -7.67 2.88 -11.11
C LYS A 37 -8.18 1.44 -11.07
N LEU A 38 -8.89 1.11 -9.97
CA LEU A 38 -9.60 -0.15 -9.78
C LEU A 38 -10.34 -0.58 -11.07
N GLY A 39 -9.88 -1.65 -11.71
CA GLY A 39 -10.58 -2.30 -12.83
C GLY A 39 -10.17 -1.90 -14.25
N LEU A 40 -9.03 -1.21 -14.46
CA LEU A 40 -8.45 -1.14 -15.81
C LEU A 40 -7.74 -2.47 -16.18
N ASN A 41 -8.15 -3.06 -17.29
CA ASN A 41 -7.59 -4.31 -17.85
C ASN A 41 -6.15 -4.18 -18.39
N SER A 42 -5.42 -3.11 -18.06
CA SER A 42 -4.05 -2.83 -18.53
C SER A 42 -2.96 -3.34 -17.61
N ASN A 43 -3.33 -3.87 -16.45
CA ASN A 43 -2.41 -4.26 -15.39
C ASN A 43 -2.42 -5.79 -15.37
N GLU A 44 -1.29 -6.46 -15.17
CA GLU A 44 -1.14 -7.94 -15.17
C GLU A 44 -1.89 -8.63 -14.00
N GLY A 45 -3.16 -8.26 -13.77
CA GLY A 45 -4.02 -8.67 -12.67
C GLY A 45 -3.61 -8.18 -11.29
N THR A 46 -2.55 -7.36 -11.16
CA THR A 46 -1.84 -7.23 -9.87
C THR A 46 -1.55 -5.81 -9.40
N THR A 47 -0.79 -4.97 -10.11
CA THR A 47 -0.45 -3.59 -9.69
C THR A 47 -0.03 -2.76 -10.91
N ASP A 48 -0.33 -1.46 -10.93
CA ASP A 48 0.16 -0.53 -11.97
C ASP A 48 1.16 0.50 -11.46
N HIS A 49 1.42 0.50 -10.16
CA HIS A 49 2.28 1.49 -9.55
C HIS A 49 2.94 1.00 -8.28
N TRP A 50 4.16 1.46 -8.06
CA TRP A 50 4.94 1.13 -6.89
C TRP A 50 5.18 2.38 -6.05
N ILE A 51 5.15 2.21 -4.74
CA ILE A 51 5.50 3.24 -3.77
C ILE A 51 6.41 2.62 -2.72
N LEU A 52 7.14 3.47 -2.01
CA LEU A 52 7.98 3.05 -0.89
C LEU A 52 7.35 3.51 0.41
N VAL A 53 6.85 2.57 1.22
CA VAL A 53 6.30 2.90 2.55
C VAL A 53 7.44 3.06 3.54
N THR A 54 7.47 4.21 4.23
CA THR A 54 8.62 4.67 5.04
C THR A 54 8.27 4.94 6.50
N GLY A 55 6.99 5.04 6.84
CA GLY A 55 6.57 5.40 8.19
C GLY A 55 5.11 5.11 8.45
N ARG A 56 4.66 5.41 9.67
CA ARG A 56 3.27 5.24 10.09
C ARG A 56 2.87 6.29 11.12
N GLY A 57 1.59 6.60 11.19
CA GLY A 57 1.04 7.55 12.14
C GLY A 57 -0.45 7.35 12.38
N TYR A 58 -1.02 8.30 13.10
CA TYR A 58 -2.45 8.43 13.33
C TYR A 58 -2.88 9.84 12.96
N ASP A 59 -4.01 9.96 12.27
CA ASP A 59 -4.61 11.24 11.89
C ASP A 59 -5.74 11.55 12.87
N ASP A 60 -5.49 12.44 13.82
CA ASP A 60 -6.45 12.77 14.87
C ASP A 60 -7.75 13.40 14.36
N ARG A 61 -7.71 14.02 13.17
CA ARG A 61 -8.89 14.64 12.54
C ARG A 61 -9.77 13.58 11.88
N GLN A 62 -9.16 12.64 11.16
CA GLN A 62 -9.88 11.56 10.47
C GLN A 62 -10.16 10.36 11.38
N LYS A 63 -9.50 10.29 12.54
CA LYS A 63 -9.53 9.17 13.48
C LYS A 63 -9.03 7.85 12.87
N MET A 64 -8.08 7.93 11.94
CA MET A 64 -7.57 6.79 11.18
C MET A 64 -6.05 6.62 11.32
N TYR A 65 -5.60 5.38 11.41
CA TYR A 65 -4.17 5.05 11.24
C TYR A 65 -3.77 5.15 9.77
N TYR A 66 -2.52 5.53 9.52
CA TYR A 66 -1.97 5.57 8.17
C TYR A 66 -0.52 5.11 8.11
N PHE A 67 -0.09 4.74 6.91
CA PHE A 67 1.31 4.62 6.51
C PHE A 67 1.71 5.80 5.63
N THR A 68 2.90 6.37 5.85
CA THR A 68 3.48 7.38 4.94
C THR A 68 4.26 6.69 3.83
N TYR A 69 4.28 7.28 2.64
CA TYR A 69 5.02 6.72 1.52
C TYR A 69 5.74 7.79 0.69
N ILE A 70 6.77 7.35 -0.04
CA ILE A 70 7.41 8.09 -1.12
C ILE A 70 6.76 7.69 -2.43
N GLU A 71 6.30 8.68 -3.19
CA GLU A 71 5.75 8.55 -4.53
C GLU A 71 6.91 8.49 -5.54
N THR A 72 7.01 7.39 -6.31
CA THR A 72 8.14 7.14 -7.23
C THR A 72 7.83 7.50 -8.68
N GLY A 73 6.61 7.92 -8.99
CA GLY A 73 6.13 8.33 -10.30
C GLY A 73 6.20 9.84 -10.54
N THR A 74 7.10 10.54 -9.84
CA THR A 74 7.26 11.99 -9.96
C THR A 74 8.73 12.41 -9.76
N ASP A 75 9.16 13.44 -10.51
CA ASP A 75 10.48 14.05 -10.36
C ASP A 75 10.47 15.25 -9.39
N PHE A 76 9.29 15.63 -8.88
CA PHE A 76 9.12 16.73 -7.95
C PHE A 76 9.25 16.25 -6.51
N VAL A 77 10.32 16.64 -5.81
CA VAL A 77 10.62 16.20 -4.44
C VAL A 77 9.48 16.54 -3.47
N ASP A 78 8.88 17.73 -3.61
CA ASP A 78 7.78 18.21 -2.78
C ASP A 78 6.48 17.44 -3.00
N LYS A 79 6.31 16.75 -4.13
CA LYS A 79 5.20 15.81 -4.38
C LYS A 79 5.58 14.39 -3.96
N GLY A 80 6.81 13.98 -4.27
CA GLY A 80 7.37 12.67 -3.97
C GLY A 80 7.41 12.35 -2.47
N CYS A 81 7.80 13.34 -1.66
CA CYS A 81 8.13 13.16 -0.24
C CYS A 81 7.15 13.84 0.72
N ASN A 82 5.94 14.21 0.27
CA ASN A 82 4.99 14.93 1.10
C ASN A 82 4.26 14.01 2.10
N ASN A 83 4.78 13.92 3.32
CA ASN A 83 4.17 13.12 4.38
C ASN A 83 2.79 13.62 4.86
N SER A 84 2.34 14.80 4.44
CA SER A 84 0.99 15.30 4.76
C SER A 84 -0.08 14.76 3.80
N THR A 85 0.29 14.44 2.56
CA THR A 85 -0.63 13.95 1.52
C THR A 85 -0.37 12.49 1.14
N ASN A 86 0.87 12.03 1.24
CA ASN A 86 1.28 10.68 0.83
C ASN A 86 1.03 9.72 1.99
N ARG A 87 -0.26 9.42 2.20
CA ARG A 87 -0.75 8.60 3.30
C ARG A 87 -1.67 7.50 2.80
N LEU A 88 -1.34 6.25 3.11
CA LEU A 88 -2.24 5.10 2.98
C LEU A 88 -3.00 4.93 4.29
N TYR A 89 -4.27 5.34 4.32
CA TYR A 89 -5.16 5.20 5.45
C TYR A 89 -5.69 3.77 5.57
N TYR A 90 -5.86 3.31 6.80
CA TYR A 90 -6.56 2.07 7.12
C TYR A 90 -8.06 2.35 7.28
N GLU A 91 -8.86 1.91 6.31
CA GLU A 91 -10.31 1.87 6.44
C GLU A 91 -10.75 0.50 6.96
N ILE A 92 -11.25 0.48 8.19
CA ILE A 92 -11.57 -0.77 8.89
C ILE A 92 -12.83 -1.44 8.33
N GLU A 93 -13.81 -0.66 7.88
CA GLU A 93 -15.07 -1.21 7.39
C GLU A 93 -14.88 -1.93 6.05
N LYS A 94 -14.07 -1.33 5.18
CA LYS A 94 -13.72 -1.85 3.86
C LYS A 94 -12.49 -2.75 3.89
N VAL A 95 -11.78 -2.80 5.01
CA VAL A 95 -10.55 -3.58 5.22
C VAL A 95 -9.48 -3.25 4.15
N VAL A 96 -9.37 -1.99 3.73
CA VAL A 96 -8.40 -1.53 2.70
C VAL A 96 -7.31 -0.66 3.29
N LEU A 97 -6.14 -0.66 2.65
CA LEU A 97 -5.18 0.43 2.72
C LEU A 97 -5.34 1.29 1.47
N PHE A 98 -5.61 2.58 1.64
CA PHE A 98 -5.92 3.45 0.50
C PHE A 98 -5.47 4.91 0.70
N ASN A 99 -5.16 5.60 -0.40
CA ASN A 99 -5.06 7.06 -0.42
C ASN A 99 -6.17 7.61 -1.32
N PRO A 100 -7.17 8.34 -0.77
CA PRO A 100 -8.29 8.87 -1.56
C PRO A 100 -7.90 9.99 -2.52
N SER A 101 -6.71 10.56 -2.40
CA SER A 101 -6.26 11.72 -3.16
C SER A 101 -4.77 11.61 -3.48
N ALA A 102 -4.37 10.50 -4.10
CA ALA A 102 -2.95 10.19 -4.31
C ALA A 102 -2.27 11.06 -5.38
N ASN A 103 -3.03 11.71 -6.26
CA ASN A 103 -2.50 12.65 -7.23
C ASN A 103 -3.47 13.80 -7.54
N ASP A 104 -2.96 14.79 -8.29
CA ASP A 104 -3.67 16.01 -8.70
C ASP A 104 -4.98 15.71 -9.48
N ASN A 105 -5.11 14.51 -10.06
CA ASN A 105 -6.29 14.03 -10.78
C ASN A 105 -7.27 13.22 -9.92
N LYS A 106 -7.13 13.24 -8.59
CA LYS A 106 -7.95 12.48 -7.63
C LYS A 106 -7.96 10.96 -7.85
N SER A 107 -6.85 10.41 -8.36
CA SER A 107 -6.72 8.95 -8.43
C SER A 107 -6.64 8.40 -7.01
N CYS A 108 -7.47 7.41 -6.70
CA CYS A 108 -7.41 6.68 -5.45
C CYS A 108 -6.34 5.59 -5.59
N TYR A 109 -5.40 5.53 -4.66
CA TYR A 109 -4.52 4.36 -4.54
C TYR A 109 -5.18 3.36 -3.62
N THR A 110 -5.30 2.12 -4.05
CA THR A 110 -5.59 0.98 -3.16
C THR A 110 -4.42 0.03 -3.17
N VAL A 111 -3.95 -0.42 -2.00
CA VAL A 111 -2.85 -1.39 -1.93
C VAL A 111 -3.27 -2.69 -2.61
N SER A 112 -2.44 -3.13 -3.55
CA SER A 112 -2.67 -4.34 -4.33
C SER A 112 -1.58 -5.39 -4.13
N GLN A 113 -0.37 -5.00 -3.70
CA GLN A 113 0.71 -5.92 -3.34
C GLN A 113 1.59 -5.38 -2.21
N VAL A 114 2.11 -6.27 -1.36
CA VAL A 114 3.19 -5.95 -0.41
C VAL A 114 4.34 -6.92 -0.64
N ARG A 115 5.55 -6.38 -0.82
CA ARG A 115 6.77 -7.15 -1.08
C ARG A 115 7.81 -6.92 0.03
N PRO A 116 8.04 -7.90 0.92
CA PRO A 116 9.05 -7.81 1.95
C PRO A 116 10.45 -7.83 1.36
N ASN A 117 11.37 -7.09 1.99
CA ASN A 117 12.76 -6.93 1.60
C ASN A 117 13.73 -7.21 2.76
N ASP A 118 13.42 -8.23 3.59
CA ASP A 118 14.17 -8.55 4.82
C ASP A 118 15.28 -9.59 4.62
N GLY A 119 15.48 -10.07 3.39
CA GLY A 119 16.45 -11.12 3.07
C GLY A 119 16.11 -12.51 3.62
N LYS A 120 14.96 -12.68 4.28
CA LYS A 120 14.55 -13.95 4.93
C LYS A 120 13.28 -14.53 4.33
N ASN A 121 12.37 -13.66 3.90
CA ASN A 121 11.05 -14.03 3.38
C ASN A 121 10.93 -13.63 1.90
N LEU A 122 11.93 -13.98 1.08
CA LEU A 122 12.03 -13.54 -0.31
C LEU A 122 10.84 -13.99 -1.19
N GLU A 123 10.17 -15.08 -0.81
CA GLU A 123 9.00 -15.62 -1.51
C GLU A 123 7.66 -15.10 -0.99
N GLU A 124 7.65 -14.28 0.07
CA GLU A 124 6.44 -13.78 0.74
C GLU A 124 5.86 -12.55 0.02
N THR A 125 5.44 -12.69 -1.24
CA THR A 125 4.66 -11.63 -1.89
C THR A 125 3.18 -11.72 -1.48
N ILE A 126 2.67 -10.69 -0.82
CA ILE A 126 1.29 -10.63 -0.34
C ILE A 126 0.45 -9.81 -1.31
N SER A 127 -0.25 -10.47 -2.24
CA SER A 127 -1.23 -9.83 -3.12
C SER A 127 -2.51 -9.52 -2.36
N GLN A 128 -3.11 -8.35 -2.57
CA GLN A 128 -4.48 -8.05 -2.13
C GLN A 128 -5.49 -8.41 -3.23
N PRO A 129 -6.72 -8.83 -2.88
CA PRO A 129 -7.78 -9.03 -3.86
C PRO A 129 -8.14 -7.73 -4.60
N THR A 130 -8.54 -7.84 -5.86
CA THR A 130 -8.86 -6.69 -6.72
C THR A 130 -10.18 -5.99 -6.36
N LYS A 131 -11.00 -6.58 -5.49
CA LYS A 131 -12.27 -6.02 -4.99
C LYS A 131 -12.47 -6.43 -3.51
N PRO A 132 -12.53 -5.47 -2.57
CA PRO A 132 -12.98 -5.68 -1.19
C PRO A 132 -14.44 -6.09 -1.09
#